data_AF-A0A4Q0IIE2-F1
#
_entry.id   AF-A0A4Q0IIE2-F1
#
_cell.length_a   1.000
_cell.length_b   1.000
_cell.length_c   1.000
_cell.angle_alpha   90.00
_cell.angle_beta   90.00
_cell.angle_gamma   90.00
#
_symmetry.space_group_name_H-M   'P 1'
#
loop_
_entity.id
_entity.type
_entity.pdbx_description
1 polymer ?
#
loop_
_entity_poly.entity_id
_entity_poly.type
_entity_poly.pdbx_seq_one_letter_code
_entity_poly.pdbx_strand_id
1 'polypeptide(L)'
;PATDPYPVEIIGEVPCQNLHGMSVPQMLIIAASTYLPQAERLAQLHRDLQGLDVAVVPQDLIYNEYSSGMSKPMGLRRFIQMLALREPRRLRSLLLFGAAAQDNRNIRGLLNDHQGSYIPIFQNQQITSGGWLGKSYATDAIYGVLS
;
A
#
# COMPACT_ATOMS: atom_id res chain seq x y z
N PRO A 1 -2.21 -30.61 17.40
CA PRO A 1 -1.25 -29.61 16.85
C PRO A 1 -0.24 -29.20 17.92
N ALA A 2 1.06 -29.37 17.64
CA ALA A 2 2.12 -28.96 18.56
C ALA A 2 1.95 -27.47 18.92
N THR A 3 1.95 -27.17 20.21
CA THR A 3 1.62 -25.85 20.80
C THR A 3 2.86 -24.99 20.96
N ASP A 4 3.92 -25.28 20.22
CA ASP A 4 5.18 -24.53 20.31
C ASP A 4 5.05 -23.23 19.51
N PRO A 5 5.33 -22.06 20.14
CA PRO A 5 5.33 -20.80 19.42
C PRO A 5 6.44 -20.79 18.36
N TYR A 6 6.16 -20.19 17.21
CA TYR A 6 7.18 -19.98 16.17
C TYR A 6 8.35 -19.14 16.71
N PRO A 7 9.59 -19.43 16.30
CA PRO A 7 10.74 -18.63 16.67
C PRO A 7 10.59 -17.20 16.15
N VAL A 8 10.96 -16.22 16.99
CA VAL A 8 10.95 -14.81 16.63
C VAL A 8 12.23 -14.46 15.87
N GLU A 9 12.08 -13.83 14.71
CA GLU A 9 13.18 -13.32 13.90
C GLU A 9 13.18 -11.79 13.93
N ILE A 10 14.34 -11.19 14.19
CA ILE A 10 14.53 -9.74 14.15
C ILE A 10 14.90 -9.36 12.72
N ILE A 11 13.99 -8.67 12.03
CA ILE A 11 14.17 -8.28 10.62
C ILE A 11 15.08 -7.04 10.51
N GLY A 12 15.00 -6.09 11.45
CA GLY A 12 15.82 -4.90 11.45
C GLY A 12 15.27 -3.78 12.33
N GLU A 13 15.99 -2.66 12.38
CA GLU A 13 15.56 -1.44 13.06
C GLU A 13 14.63 -0.60 12.18
N VAL A 14 13.59 -0.04 12.78
CA VAL A 14 12.64 0.85 12.10
C VAL A 14 13.06 2.30 12.37
N PRO A 15 13.27 3.13 11.34
CA PRO A 15 13.62 4.53 11.54
C PRO A 15 12.50 5.32 12.21
N CYS A 16 12.83 6.43 12.88
CA CYS A 16 11.84 7.35 13.42
C CYS A 16 11.11 8.06 12.27
N GLN A 17 9.95 7.55 11.89
CA GLN A 17 9.09 8.05 10.81
C GLN A 17 7.82 8.71 11.37
N ASN A 18 7.23 9.63 10.61
CA ASN A 18 6.02 10.35 11.00
C ASN A 18 5.14 10.68 9.77
N LEU A 19 4.44 9.68 9.24
CA LEU A 19 3.46 9.89 8.16
C LEU A 19 2.20 10.57 8.67
N HIS A 20 1.87 10.41 9.95
CA HIS A 20 0.82 11.18 10.60
C HIS A 20 1.06 12.70 10.55
N GLY A 21 2.30 13.18 10.55
CA GLY A 21 2.63 14.61 10.46
C GLY A 21 2.62 15.18 9.04
N MET A 22 2.44 14.35 8.02
CA MET A 22 2.54 14.75 6.62
C MET A 22 1.43 15.71 6.19
N SER A 23 1.76 16.73 5.39
CA SER A 23 0.78 17.59 4.72
C SER A 23 0.01 16.82 3.65
N VAL A 24 -1.26 17.16 3.43
CA VAL A 24 -2.08 16.46 2.42
C VAL A 24 -1.65 16.88 1.01
N PRO A 25 -1.13 15.98 0.16
CA PRO A 25 -0.77 16.35 -1.21
C PRO A 25 -2.01 16.39 -2.10
N GLN A 26 -1.89 16.96 -3.29
CA GLN A 26 -2.94 16.88 -4.31
C GLN A 26 -2.95 15.52 -5.02
N MET A 27 -1.75 14.96 -5.23
CA MET A 27 -1.55 13.63 -5.76
C MET A 27 -0.64 12.81 -4.84
N LEU A 28 -1.06 11.59 -4.53
CA LEU A 28 -0.29 10.65 -3.74
C LEU A 28 0.15 9.48 -4.63
N ILE A 29 1.46 9.21 -4.66
CA ILE A 29 2.03 8.02 -5.29
C ILE A 29 2.52 7.10 -4.17
N ILE A 30 1.92 5.91 -4.06
CA ILE A 30 2.42 4.85 -3.17
C ILE A 30 3.24 3.91 -4.03
N ALA A 31 4.53 3.80 -3.75
CA ALA A 31 5.45 3.02 -4.57
C ALA A 31 6.03 1.82 -3.81
N ALA A 32 6.18 0.72 -4.55
CA ALA A 32 6.99 -0.40 -4.09
C ALA A 32 8.47 0.01 -4.08
N SER A 33 9.24 -0.45 -3.10
CA SER A 33 10.59 0.02 -2.82
C SER A 33 11.55 -0.14 -4.02
N THR A 34 11.38 -1.19 -4.82
CA THR A 34 12.14 -1.45 -6.05
C THR A 34 11.90 -0.40 -7.14
N TYR A 35 10.74 0.28 -7.11
CA TYR A 35 10.30 1.22 -8.13
C TYR A 35 10.30 2.69 -7.68
N LEU A 36 10.84 3.00 -6.50
CA LEU A 36 10.90 4.36 -5.96
C LEU A 36 11.59 5.38 -6.89
N PRO A 37 12.75 5.08 -7.51
CA PRO A 37 13.40 6.04 -8.41
C PRO A 37 12.53 6.43 -9.61
N GLN A 38 11.78 5.47 -10.15
CA GLN A 38 10.88 5.67 -11.28
C GLN A 38 9.62 6.44 -10.84
N ALA A 39 9.10 6.15 -9.65
CA ALA A 39 7.98 6.87 -9.07
C ALA A 39 8.31 8.35 -8.82
N GLU A 40 9.49 8.66 -8.29
CA GLU A 40 9.94 10.05 -8.09
C GLU A 40 10.17 10.77 -9.43
N ARG A 41 10.70 10.09 -10.44
CA ARG A 41 10.80 10.65 -11.79
C ARG A 41 9.43 11.05 -12.34
N LEU A 42 8.43 10.19 -12.16
CA LEU A 42 7.06 10.49 -12.58
C LEU A 42 6.45 11.62 -11.76
N ALA A 43 6.67 11.64 -10.44
CA ALA A 43 6.23 12.73 -9.57
C ALA A 43 6.79 14.08 -10.02
N GLN A 44 8.08 14.12 -10.38
CA GLN A 44 8.71 15.34 -10.86
C GLN A 44 8.08 15.86 -12.15
N LEU A 45 7.71 14.98 -13.08
CA LEU A 45 6.99 15.38 -14.30
C LEU A 45 5.62 16.00 -13.98
N HIS A 46 4.89 15.48 -13.01
CA HIS A 46 3.61 16.07 -12.58
C HIS A 46 3.81 17.42 -11.89
N ARG A 47 4.87 17.59 -11.09
CA ARG A 47 5.24 18.88 -10.49
C ARG A 47 5.58 19.91 -11.56
N ASP A 48 6.42 19.55 -12.53
CA ASP A 48 6.95 20.48 -13.54
C ASP A 48 5.92 20.84 -14.63
N LEU A 49 5.17 19.86 -15.13
CA LEU A 49 4.27 20.06 -16.27
C LEU A 49 2.86 20.51 -15.86
N GLN A 50 2.40 20.07 -14.68
CA GLN A 50 1.03 20.30 -14.22
C GLN A 50 0.96 21.22 -13.00
N GLY A 51 2.10 21.55 -12.38
CA GLY A 51 2.14 22.37 -11.17
C GLY A 51 1.47 21.70 -9.96
N LEU A 52 1.37 20.36 -9.95
CA LEU A 52 0.70 19.62 -8.89
C LEU A 52 1.62 19.43 -7.67
N ASP A 53 1.01 19.49 -6.48
CA ASP A 53 1.63 19.05 -5.24
C ASP A 53 1.57 17.51 -5.17
N VAL A 54 2.70 16.85 -5.45
CA VAL A 54 2.82 15.40 -5.56
C VAL A 54 3.75 14.85 -4.48
N ALA A 55 3.26 13.93 -3.68
CA ALA A 55 4.07 13.19 -2.71
C ALA A 55 4.24 11.74 -3.14
N VAL A 56 5.48 11.23 -3.01
CA VAL A 56 5.80 9.81 -3.17
C VAL A 56 6.05 9.23 -1.80
N VAL A 57 5.39 8.11 -1.50
CA VAL A 57 5.54 7.42 -0.21
C VAL A 57 5.87 5.95 -0.48
N PRO A 58 7.00 5.44 0.05
CA PRO A 58 7.28 4.02 0.02
C PRO A 58 6.26 3.24 0.84
N GLN A 59 5.82 2.11 0.29
CA GLN A 59 4.83 1.25 0.95
C GLN A 59 5.29 0.73 2.33
N ASP A 60 6.60 0.50 2.52
CA ASP A 60 7.15 -0.05 3.75
C ASP A 60 6.96 0.90 4.94
N LEU A 61 7.09 2.21 4.71
CA LEU A 61 6.81 3.21 5.74
C LEU A 61 5.34 3.17 6.14
N ILE A 62 4.44 2.99 5.18
CA ILE A 62 3.00 2.89 5.47
C ILE A 62 2.70 1.62 6.27
N TYR A 63 3.36 0.50 5.96
CA TYR A 63 3.17 -0.74 6.69
C TYR A 63 3.60 -0.61 8.15
N ASN A 64 4.75 0.02 8.40
CA ASN A 64 5.26 0.24 9.75
C ASN A 64 4.27 1.02 10.63
N GLU A 65 3.62 2.05 10.08
CA GLU A 65 2.77 2.97 10.85
C GLU A 65 1.28 2.54 10.90
N TYR A 66 0.74 1.97 9.82
CA TYR A 66 -0.71 1.69 9.70
C TYR A 66 -1.08 0.20 9.75
N SER A 67 -0.08 -0.69 9.72
CA SER A 67 -0.29 -2.13 9.59
C SER A 67 0.63 -2.98 10.49
N SER A 68 1.33 -2.35 11.44
CA SER A 68 2.29 -3.04 12.32
C SER A 68 3.34 -3.83 11.53
N GLY A 69 3.84 -3.26 10.43
CA GLY A 69 4.84 -3.86 9.54
C GLY A 69 4.31 -4.91 8.56
N MET A 70 3.01 -5.26 8.61
CA MET A 70 2.44 -6.26 7.70
C MET A 70 1.98 -5.65 6.37
N SER A 71 2.31 -6.29 5.24
CA SER A 71 1.70 -5.96 3.94
C SER A 71 0.21 -6.31 3.94
N LYS A 72 -0.64 -5.31 4.19
CA LYS A 72 -2.11 -5.46 4.19
C LYS A 72 -2.77 -4.30 3.46
N PRO A 73 -3.82 -4.56 2.66
CA PRO A 73 -4.60 -3.50 2.01
C PRO A 73 -5.17 -2.48 3.01
N MET A 74 -5.59 -2.92 4.18
CA MET A 74 -6.17 -2.02 5.19
C MET A 74 -5.18 -1.02 5.76
N GLY A 75 -3.88 -1.34 5.79
CA GLY A 75 -2.85 -0.37 6.20
C GLY A 75 -2.78 0.81 5.23
N LEU A 76 -2.66 0.51 3.92
CA LEU A 76 -2.67 1.52 2.86
C LEU A 76 -3.96 2.33 2.87
N ARG A 77 -5.12 1.67 2.97
CA ARG A 77 -6.41 2.36 3.02
C ARG A 77 -6.51 3.33 4.19
N ARG A 78 -6.05 2.94 5.39
CA ARG A 78 -6.10 3.81 6.59
C ARG A 78 -5.24 5.05 6.42
N PHE A 79 -4.05 4.92 5.83
CA PHE A 79 -3.19 6.06 5.51
C PHE A 79 -3.87 7.03 4.53
N ILE A 80 -4.40 6.51 3.43
CA ILE A 80 -5.11 7.32 2.42
C ILE A 80 -6.34 7.98 3.04
N GLN A 81 -7.11 7.23 3.83
CA GLN A 81 -8.31 7.73 4.51
C GLN A 81 -7.96 8.87 5.48
N MET A 82 -6.88 8.75 6.25
CA MET A 82 -6.41 9.83 7.12
C MET A 82 -6.14 11.11 6.33
N LEU A 83 -5.40 11.02 5.21
CA LEU A 83 -5.12 12.19 4.36
C LEU A 83 -6.40 12.81 3.79
N ALA A 84 -7.31 11.96 3.29
CA ALA A 84 -8.58 12.39 2.72
C ALA A 84 -9.51 13.06 3.75
N LEU A 85 -9.52 12.58 5.00
CA LEU A 85 -10.30 13.16 6.09
C LEU A 85 -9.70 14.44 6.64
N ARG A 86 -8.37 14.58 6.62
CA ARG A 86 -7.65 15.75 7.16
C ARG A 86 -7.91 17.00 6.34
N GLU A 87 -7.78 16.92 5.03
CA GLU A 87 -8.10 18.02 4.11
C GLU A 87 -9.05 17.53 3.00
N PRO A 88 -10.37 17.56 3.26
CA PRO A 88 -11.36 17.11 2.30
C PRO A 88 -11.22 17.82 0.95
N ARG A 89 -11.26 17.05 -0.15
CA ARG A 89 -11.13 17.50 -1.55
C ARG A 89 -9.73 17.96 -1.98
N ARG A 90 -8.74 17.97 -1.08
CA ARG A 90 -7.36 18.31 -1.47
C ARG A 90 -6.69 17.16 -2.18
N LEU A 91 -6.72 15.96 -1.61
CA LEU A 91 -6.23 14.75 -2.26
C LEU A 91 -7.19 14.37 -3.40
N ARG A 92 -6.72 14.51 -4.64
CA ARG A 92 -7.52 14.31 -5.86
C ARG A 92 -7.17 13.04 -6.61
N SER A 93 -5.93 12.60 -6.51
CA SER A 93 -5.41 11.48 -7.29
C SER A 93 -4.53 10.57 -6.45
N LEU A 94 -4.72 9.27 -6.64
CA LEU A 94 -3.92 8.22 -6.03
C LEU A 94 -3.33 7.37 -7.15
N LEU A 95 -2.04 7.09 -7.07
CA LEU A 95 -1.34 6.16 -7.95
C LEU A 95 -0.65 5.09 -7.12
N LEU A 96 -0.90 3.83 -7.44
CA LEU A 96 -0.17 2.69 -6.89
C LEU A 96 0.90 2.29 -7.90
N PHE A 97 2.16 2.35 -7.51
CA PHE A 97 3.30 2.12 -8.38
C PHE A 97 4.04 0.83 -7.98
N GLY A 98 3.53 -0.30 -8.47
CA GLY A 98 4.08 -1.63 -8.19
C GLY A 98 3.24 -2.74 -8.81
N ALA A 99 3.75 -3.96 -8.74
CA ALA A 99 3.01 -5.13 -9.20
C ALA A 99 1.90 -5.48 -8.21
N ALA A 100 0.77 -5.97 -8.72
CA ALA A 100 -0.31 -6.48 -7.89
C ALA A 100 -0.27 -8.01 -7.88
N ALA A 101 -0.52 -8.62 -6.71
CA ALA A 101 -0.64 -10.07 -6.58
C ALA A 101 -1.80 -10.45 -5.68
N GLN A 102 -2.43 -11.59 -5.97
CA GLN A 102 -3.51 -12.11 -5.14
C GLN A 102 -3.00 -12.70 -3.81
N ASP A 103 -1.71 -13.05 -3.72
CA ASP A 103 -1.08 -13.59 -2.51
C ASP A 103 -0.28 -12.50 -1.77
N ASN A 104 -0.98 -11.55 -1.15
CA ASN A 104 -0.39 -10.41 -0.40
C ASN A 104 0.52 -10.82 0.78
N ARG A 105 0.52 -12.10 1.16
CA ARG A 105 1.34 -12.63 2.26
C ARG A 105 2.42 -13.59 1.76
N ASN A 106 2.48 -13.80 0.44
CA ASN A 106 3.34 -14.78 -0.21
C ASN A 106 3.31 -16.16 0.48
N ILE A 107 2.14 -16.62 0.92
CA ILE A 107 1.99 -17.91 1.63
C ILE A 107 2.41 -19.06 0.72
N ARG A 108 2.21 -18.92 -0.60
CA ARG A 108 2.60 -19.93 -1.59
C ARG A 108 4.09 -19.88 -1.94
N GLY A 109 4.81 -18.81 -1.57
CA GLY A 109 6.22 -18.62 -1.91
C GLY A 109 6.51 -18.45 -3.40
N LEU A 110 5.49 -18.08 -4.20
CA LEU A 110 5.61 -17.96 -5.66
C LEU A 110 6.03 -16.55 -6.11
N LEU A 111 5.99 -15.57 -5.22
CA LEU A 111 6.32 -14.18 -5.54
C LEU A 111 7.78 -13.91 -5.18
N ASN A 112 8.58 -13.68 -6.23
CA ASN A 112 9.96 -13.21 -6.09
C ASN A 112 9.94 -11.75 -5.66
N ASP A 113 10.79 -11.36 -4.71
CA ASP A 113 10.83 -9.99 -4.19
C ASP A 113 9.45 -9.43 -3.77
N HIS A 114 8.70 -10.22 -3.00
CA HIS A 114 7.36 -9.86 -2.52
C HIS A 114 7.32 -8.51 -1.79
N GLN A 115 8.36 -8.20 -1.00
CA GLN A 115 8.41 -6.98 -0.20
C GLN A 115 8.77 -5.74 -1.04
N GLY A 116 9.65 -5.88 -2.03
CA GLY A 116 10.14 -4.73 -2.82
C GLY A 116 9.29 -4.38 -4.02
N SER A 117 8.64 -5.36 -4.66
CA SER A 117 8.02 -5.18 -5.98
C SER A 117 6.49 -5.16 -5.97
N TYR A 118 5.84 -5.67 -4.92
CA TYR A 118 4.38 -5.86 -4.88
C TYR A 118 3.67 -4.91 -3.93
N ILE A 119 2.57 -4.32 -4.41
CA ILE A 119 1.60 -3.57 -3.61
C ILE A 119 0.39 -4.48 -3.36
N PRO A 120 -0.08 -4.61 -2.12
CA PRO A 120 -1.20 -5.47 -1.79
C PRO A 120 -2.47 -4.95 -2.46
N ILE A 121 -3.33 -5.87 -2.90
CA ILE A 121 -4.66 -5.56 -3.42
C ILE A 121 -5.74 -6.16 -2.53
N PHE A 122 -6.94 -5.59 -2.54
CA PHE A 122 -8.04 -6.18 -1.79
C PHE A 122 -8.54 -7.42 -2.51
N GLN A 123 -8.58 -8.54 -1.79
CA GLN A 123 -9.21 -9.76 -2.25
C GLN A 123 -10.51 -9.97 -1.49
N ASN A 124 -11.55 -10.47 -2.17
CA ASN A 124 -12.77 -10.91 -1.49
C ASN A 124 -12.43 -11.92 -0.37
N GLN A 125 -12.82 -11.58 0.85
CA GLN A 125 -12.57 -12.39 2.06
C GLN A 125 -13.66 -13.43 2.31
N GLN A 126 -14.75 -13.41 1.53
CA GLN A 126 -15.87 -14.32 1.74
C GLN A 126 -15.53 -15.73 1.26
N ILE A 127 -15.24 -16.62 2.21
CA ILE A 127 -14.84 -18.01 1.96
C ILE A 127 -15.95 -18.79 1.23
N THR A 128 -17.22 -18.54 1.56
CA THR A 128 -18.37 -19.23 0.93
C THR A 128 -18.54 -18.87 -0.55
N SER A 129 -17.83 -17.85 -1.03
CA SER A 129 -17.77 -17.43 -2.43
C SER A 129 -16.66 -18.13 -3.22
N GLY A 130 -15.80 -18.90 -2.56
CA GLY A 130 -14.67 -19.59 -3.19
C GLY A 130 -15.14 -20.54 -4.29
N GLY A 131 -14.58 -20.40 -5.49
CA GLY A 131 -14.94 -21.21 -6.67
C GLY A 131 -16.09 -20.64 -7.51
N TRP A 132 -16.79 -19.62 -7.04
CA TRP A 132 -17.78 -18.90 -7.84
C TRP A 132 -17.10 -17.77 -8.61
N LEU A 133 -16.97 -17.91 -9.93
CA LEU A 133 -16.25 -16.96 -10.79
C LEU A 133 -16.79 -15.53 -10.65
N GLY A 134 -18.12 -15.36 -10.57
CA GLY A 134 -18.75 -14.04 -10.42
C GLY A 134 -18.60 -13.38 -9.04
N LYS A 135 -18.08 -14.10 -8.03
CA LYS A 135 -17.85 -13.58 -6.67
C LYS A 135 -16.37 -13.59 -6.28
N SER A 136 -15.51 -14.17 -7.11
CA SER A 136 -14.06 -14.23 -6.88
C SER A 136 -13.42 -13.05 -7.59
N TYR A 137 -13.11 -12.00 -6.84
CA TYR A 137 -12.47 -10.81 -7.37
C TYR A 137 -11.35 -10.31 -6.45
N ALA A 138 -10.40 -9.63 -7.07
CA ALA A 138 -9.40 -8.81 -6.40
C ALA A 138 -9.37 -7.44 -7.06
N THR A 139 -9.26 -6.38 -6.26
CA THR A 139 -9.40 -5.00 -6.74
C THR A 139 -8.59 -4.02 -5.89
N ASP A 140 -8.19 -2.92 -6.52
CA ASP A 140 -7.58 -1.74 -5.93
C ASP A 140 -8.62 -0.64 -5.64
N ALA A 141 -9.88 -0.79 -6.08
CA ALA A 141 -10.92 0.23 -5.92
C ALA A 141 -11.16 0.65 -4.46
N ILE A 142 -10.86 -0.24 -3.51
CA ILE A 142 -11.00 0.03 -2.07
C ILE A 142 -10.15 1.23 -1.60
N TYR A 143 -9.09 1.57 -2.33
CA TYR A 143 -8.20 2.67 -2.02
C TYR A 143 -8.75 4.03 -2.47
N GLY A 144 -9.58 4.04 -3.53
CA GLY A 144 -10.26 5.24 -4.03
C GLY A 144 -11.63 5.48 -3.40
N VAL A 145 -12.33 4.41 -2.98
CA VAL A 145 -13.65 4.49 -2.35
C VAL A 145 -13.51 4.60 -0.83
N LEU A 146 -13.45 5.84 -0.34
CA LEU A 146 -13.18 6.18 1.07
C LEU A 146 -14.43 6.61 1.85
N SER A 147 -15.62 6.41 1.28
CA SER A 147 -16.92 6.69 1.92
C SER A 147 -17.14 5.90 3.20
#